data_AF-A0A1V4H4U5-F1
#
_entry.id   AF-A0A1V4H4U5-F1
#
_cell.length_a   1.000
_cell.length_b   1.000
_cell.length_c   1.000
_cell.angle_alpha   90.00
_cell.angle_beta   90.00
_cell.angle_gamma   90.00
#
_symmetry.space_group_name_H-M   'P 1'
#
loop_
_entity.id
_entity.type
_entity.pdbx_description
1 polymer ?
#
loop_
_entity_poly.entity_id
_entity_poly.type
_entity_poly.pdbx_seq_one_letter_code
_entity_poly.pdbx_strand_id
1 'polypeptide(L)'
;MQASAHSTTASYYADKFNGRKTANGEVFSNNGMTCASNRYKLGTYVEVTNAKTGKSITCKVNDRIGKAGRIDLTKNAFKQLAPLSVGLVKVQVKPVDKDAKNTKQDKAGDVMLAKDSLAKDKLAQDEQKTSENNQDGTINLALEQDK
;
A
#
# COMPACT_ATOMS: atom_id res chain seq x y z
N MET A 1 -32.75 2.55 -6.56
CA MET A 1 -32.62 1.17 -6.00
C MET A 1 -31.16 0.95 -5.66
N GLN A 2 -30.80 0.81 -4.38
CA GLN A 2 -29.43 0.43 -4.01
C GLN A 2 -29.14 -0.94 -4.63
N ALA A 3 -28.13 -1.04 -5.48
CA ALA A 3 -27.77 -2.32 -6.07
C ALA A 3 -27.17 -3.21 -4.97
N SER A 4 -27.80 -4.36 -4.73
CA SER A 4 -27.37 -5.32 -3.71
C SER A 4 -25.97 -5.87 -4.02
N ALA A 5 -25.20 -6.14 -2.96
CA ALA A 5 -23.90 -6.77 -3.08
C ALA A 5 -24.02 -8.17 -3.72
N HIS A 6 -23.04 -8.52 -4.54
CA HIS A 6 -22.98 -9.79 -5.25
C HIS A 6 -21.73 -10.58 -4.88
N SER A 7 -21.94 -11.81 -4.39
CA SER A 7 -20.88 -12.78 -4.11
C SER A 7 -20.27 -13.34 -5.40
N THR A 8 -18.97 -13.23 -5.56
CA THR A 8 -18.25 -13.79 -6.72
C THR A 8 -16.79 -14.12 -6.36
N THR A 9 -16.00 -14.53 -7.35
CA THR A 9 -14.54 -14.73 -7.23
C THR A 9 -13.83 -13.59 -7.96
N ALA A 10 -12.79 -13.03 -7.35
CA ALA A 10 -11.87 -12.10 -8.00
C ALA A 10 -10.60 -12.81 -8.44
N SER A 11 -10.08 -12.44 -9.61
CA SER A 11 -8.75 -12.78 -10.12
C SER A 11 -8.02 -11.51 -10.57
N TYR A 12 -6.83 -11.64 -11.19
CA TYR A 12 -6.13 -10.51 -11.78
C TYR A 12 -5.59 -10.78 -13.19
N TYR A 13 -5.44 -9.72 -13.96
CA TYR A 13 -4.91 -9.78 -15.33
C TYR A 13 -3.41 -10.15 -15.39
N ALA A 14 -3.04 -10.93 -16.40
CA ALA A 14 -1.63 -11.17 -16.76
C ALA A 14 -0.99 -9.93 -17.41
N ASP A 15 0.34 -9.82 -17.39
CA ASP A 15 1.05 -8.62 -17.90
C ASP A 15 0.92 -8.44 -19.41
N LYS A 16 0.70 -9.51 -20.16
CA LYS A 16 0.53 -9.49 -21.62
C LYS A 16 -0.62 -8.62 -22.13
N PHE A 17 -1.53 -8.23 -21.22
CA PHE A 17 -2.66 -7.37 -21.55
C PHE A 17 -2.33 -5.88 -21.48
N ASN A 18 -1.23 -5.48 -20.83
CA ASN A 18 -0.78 -4.08 -20.80
C ASN A 18 -0.69 -3.48 -22.21
N GLY A 19 -1.20 -2.27 -22.37
CA GLY A 19 -1.19 -1.55 -23.65
C GLY A 19 -2.31 -1.93 -24.62
N ARG A 20 -3.11 -2.96 -24.32
CA ARG A 20 -4.27 -3.34 -25.16
C ARG A 20 -5.47 -2.44 -24.87
N LYS A 21 -6.37 -2.32 -25.85
CA LYS A 21 -7.66 -1.65 -25.64
C LYS A 21 -8.61 -2.53 -24.81
N THR A 22 -9.28 -1.94 -23.84
CA THR A 22 -10.39 -2.54 -23.10
C THR A 22 -11.71 -2.39 -23.89
N ALA A 23 -12.78 -3.03 -23.41
CA ALA A 23 -14.11 -2.95 -24.01
C ALA A 23 -14.69 -1.52 -24.08
N ASN A 24 -14.25 -0.59 -23.21
CA ASN A 24 -14.65 0.81 -23.32
C ASN A 24 -13.67 1.69 -24.12
N GLY A 25 -12.67 1.10 -24.76
CA GLY A 25 -11.70 1.77 -25.62
C GLY A 25 -10.50 2.39 -24.89
N GLU A 26 -10.46 2.37 -23.55
CA GLU A 26 -9.29 2.80 -22.77
C GLU A 26 -8.11 1.84 -22.98
N VAL A 27 -6.88 2.34 -22.78
CA VAL A 27 -5.68 1.49 -22.77
C VAL A 27 -5.55 0.83 -21.41
N PHE A 28 -5.52 -0.50 -21.40
CA PHE A 28 -5.35 -1.29 -20.19
C PHE A 28 -3.94 -1.10 -19.59
N SER A 29 -3.91 -0.90 -18.27
CA SER A 29 -2.69 -0.86 -17.47
C SER A 29 -2.89 -1.58 -16.15
N ASN A 30 -2.02 -2.54 -15.85
CA ASN A 30 -1.99 -3.25 -14.58
C ASN A 30 -1.69 -2.35 -13.37
N ASN A 31 -1.24 -1.12 -13.61
CA ASN A 31 -1.01 -0.11 -12.57
C ASN A 31 -2.31 0.66 -12.20
N GLY A 32 -3.35 0.58 -13.02
CA GLY A 32 -4.61 1.30 -12.79
C GLY A 32 -5.46 0.70 -11.66
N MET A 33 -6.51 1.42 -11.26
CA MET A 33 -7.57 0.95 -10.36
C MET A 33 -8.83 0.62 -11.15
N THR A 34 -8.71 -0.36 -12.05
CA THR A 34 -9.80 -0.78 -12.93
C THR A 34 -10.06 -2.29 -12.82
N CYS A 35 -11.18 -2.72 -13.36
CA CYS A 35 -11.57 -4.12 -13.39
C CYS A 35 -12.43 -4.45 -14.61
N ALA A 36 -12.59 -5.75 -14.82
CA ALA A 36 -13.44 -6.29 -15.85
C ALA A 36 -14.54 -7.15 -15.25
N SER A 37 -15.77 -6.92 -15.72
CA SER A 37 -16.95 -7.62 -15.25
C SER A 37 -18.02 -7.61 -16.33
N ASN A 38 -18.77 -8.70 -16.45
CA ASN A 38 -19.94 -8.76 -17.33
C ASN A 38 -21.24 -8.34 -16.62
N ARG A 39 -21.21 -8.17 -15.28
CA ARG A 39 -22.41 -7.86 -14.49
C ARG A 39 -22.73 -6.36 -14.43
N TYR A 40 -21.70 -5.52 -14.38
CA TYR A 40 -21.85 -4.08 -14.19
C TYR A 40 -21.69 -3.32 -15.51
N LYS A 41 -22.31 -2.15 -15.65
CA LYS A 41 -22.12 -1.31 -16.84
C LYS A 41 -20.66 -0.82 -16.91
N LEU A 42 -20.15 -0.59 -18.11
CA LEU A 42 -18.86 0.06 -18.28
C LEU A 42 -18.95 1.48 -17.70
N GLY A 43 -17.90 1.92 -16.99
CA GLY A 43 -17.86 3.17 -16.26
C GLY A 43 -18.36 3.11 -14.81
N THR A 44 -19.01 2.03 -14.39
CA THR A 44 -19.46 1.86 -13.00
C THR A 44 -18.26 1.70 -12.06
N TYR A 45 -18.27 2.40 -10.93
CA TYR A 45 -17.35 2.14 -9.82
C TYR A 45 -17.95 1.08 -8.91
N VAL A 46 -17.12 0.13 -8.49
CA VAL A 46 -17.52 -0.93 -7.57
C VAL A 46 -16.58 -1.01 -6.38
N GLU A 47 -17.14 -1.22 -5.19
CA GLU A 47 -16.38 -1.65 -4.02
C GLU A 47 -16.28 -3.18 -4.07
N VAL A 48 -15.05 -3.68 -4.00
CA VAL A 48 -14.73 -5.11 -4.00
C VAL A 48 -14.14 -5.45 -2.65
N THR A 49 -14.85 -6.29 -1.88
CA THR A 49 -14.47 -6.65 -0.52
C THR A 49 -14.08 -8.12 -0.44
N ASN A 50 -12.88 -8.40 0.03
CA ASN A 50 -12.39 -9.75 0.27
C ASN A 50 -13.18 -10.39 1.41
N ALA A 51 -13.91 -11.46 1.11
CA ALA A 51 -14.82 -12.10 2.06
C ALA A 51 -14.09 -12.71 3.27
N LYS A 52 -12.80 -13.06 3.12
CA LYS A 52 -12.00 -13.66 4.19
C LYS A 52 -11.39 -12.61 5.12
N THR A 53 -10.92 -11.50 4.58
CA THR A 53 -10.12 -10.51 5.34
C THR A 53 -10.88 -9.23 5.66
N GLY A 54 -12.03 -8.99 5.01
CA GLY A 54 -12.77 -7.73 5.11
C GLY A 54 -12.12 -6.55 4.42
N LYS A 55 -10.92 -6.70 3.84
CA LYS A 55 -10.27 -5.63 3.06
C LYS A 55 -11.09 -5.29 1.83
N SER A 56 -11.21 -4.02 1.52
CA SER A 56 -11.93 -3.55 0.33
C SER A 56 -11.09 -2.59 -0.50
N ILE A 57 -11.42 -2.53 -1.78
CA ILE A 57 -10.88 -1.58 -2.74
C ILE A 57 -12.03 -1.03 -3.60
N THR A 58 -11.81 0.12 -4.23
CA THR A 58 -12.71 0.66 -5.24
C THR A 58 -12.05 0.61 -6.60
N CYS A 59 -12.73 0.11 -7.62
CA CYS A 59 -12.22 0.07 -8.98
C CYS A 59 -13.31 0.41 -10.02
N LYS A 60 -12.88 1.01 -11.14
CA LYS A 60 -13.76 1.32 -12.28
C LYS A 60 -13.89 0.10 -13.19
N VAL A 61 -15.11 -0.29 -13.53
CA VAL A 61 -15.40 -1.31 -14.52
C VAL A 61 -15.14 -0.72 -15.90
N ASN A 62 -14.05 -1.11 -16.56
CA ASN A 62 -13.69 -0.59 -17.89
C ASN A 62 -13.57 -1.66 -18.98
N ASP A 63 -13.70 -2.93 -18.61
CA ASP A 63 -13.53 -4.04 -19.54
C ASP A 63 -14.56 -5.18 -19.34
N ARG A 64 -14.58 -6.11 -20.30
CA ARG A 64 -15.39 -7.34 -20.31
C ARG A 64 -14.48 -8.56 -20.30
N ILE A 65 -15.02 -9.69 -19.84
CA ILE A 65 -14.27 -10.96 -19.78
C ILE A 65 -15.08 -12.09 -20.38
N GLY A 66 -14.44 -13.01 -21.09
CA GLY A 66 -15.13 -14.16 -21.67
C GLY A 66 -15.73 -15.11 -20.62
N LYS A 67 -15.14 -15.16 -19.42
CA LYS A 67 -15.62 -16.01 -18.32
C LYS A 67 -16.68 -15.30 -17.48
N ALA A 68 -17.93 -15.77 -17.56
CA ALA A 68 -19.02 -15.28 -16.73
C ALA A 68 -18.79 -15.59 -15.23
N GLY A 69 -19.38 -14.78 -14.36
CA GLY A 69 -19.43 -15.06 -12.92
C GLY A 69 -18.14 -14.80 -12.13
N ARG A 70 -17.20 -14.00 -12.65
CA ARG A 70 -16.02 -13.50 -11.93
C ARG A 70 -15.78 -12.02 -12.17
N ILE A 71 -14.85 -11.43 -11.42
CA ILE A 71 -14.30 -10.10 -11.66
C ILE A 71 -12.78 -10.17 -11.80
N ASP A 72 -12.23 -9.61 -12.87
CA ASP A 72 -10.78 -9.58 -13.08
C ASP A 72 -10.24 -8.18 -12.78
N LEU A 73 -9.40 -8.09 -11.77
CA LEU A 73 -8.80 -6.84 -11.31
C LEU A 73 -7.48 -6.58 -12.06
N THR A 74 -7.06 -5.32 -12.13
CA THR A 74 -5.64 -5.04 -12.41
C THR A 74 -4.77 -5.67 -11.32
N LYS A 75 -3.50 -5.97 -11.62
CA LYS A 75 -2.55 -6.43 -10.60
C LYS A 75 -2.42 -5.45 -9.42
N ASN A 76 -2.41 -4.14 -9.70
CA ASN A 76 -2.34 -3.11 -8.66
C ASN A 76 -3.57 -3.09 -7.74
N ALA A 77 -4.77 -3.32 -8.29
CA ALA A 77 -5.98 -3.46 -7.48
C ALA A 77 -5.94 -4.75 -6.66
N PHE A 78 -5.61 -5.89 -7.27
CA PHE A 78 -5.60 -7.18 -6.57
C PHE A 78 -4.59 -7.21 -5.42
N LYS A 79 -3.37 -6.70 -5.62
CA LYS A 79 -2.34 -6.71 -4.55
C LYS A 79 -2.74 -5.92 -3.30
N GLN A 80 -3.61 -4.91 -3.44
CA GLN A 80 -4.17 -4.16 -2.32
C GLN A 80 -5.27 -4.95 -1.58
N LEU A 81 -5.97 -5.83 -2.31
CA LEU A 81 -7.04 -6.67 -1.79
C LEU A 81 -6.52 -7.99 -1.16
N ALA A 82 -5.50 -8.62 -1.75
CA ALA A 82 -4.94 -9.91 -1.35
C ALA A 82 -3.52 -10.13 -1.92
N PRO A 83 -2.70 -11.03 -1.33
CA PRO A 83 -1.40 -11.40 -1.91
C PRO A 83 -1.57 -12.02 -3.30
N LEU A 84 -0.74 -11.61 -4.27
CA LEU A 84 -0.79 -12.10 -5.66
C LEU A 84 -0.59 -13.62 -5.77
N SER A 85 0.13 -14.23 -4.82
CA SER A 85 0.38 -15.68 -4.75
C SER A 85 -0.89 -16.51 -4.58
N VAL A 86 -1.99 -15.91 -4.09
CA VAL A 86 -3.27 -16.61 -3.90
C VAL A 86 -3.99 -16.82 -5.24
N GLY A 87 -3.81 -15.92 -6.21
CA GLY A 87 -4.41 -15.99 -7.55
C GLY A 87 -5.91 -15.71 -7.61
N LEU A 88 -6.70 -16.30 -6.70
CA LEU A 88 -8.15 -16.22 -6.67
C LEU A 88 -8.68 -16.01 -5.25
N VAL A 89 -9.61 -15.08 -5.06
CA VAL A 89 -10.24 -14.83 -3.75
C VAL A 89 -11.75 -14.69 -3.87
N LYS A 90 -12.49 -15.14 -2.85
CA LYS A 90 -13.94 -14.88 -2.75
C LYS A 90 -14.18 -13.43 -2.33
N VAL A 91 -15.09 -12.75 -3.01
CA VAL A 91 -15.37 -11.33 -2.81
C VAL A 91 -16.86 -11.03 -2.79
N GLN A 92 -17.22 -9.95 -2.11
CA GLN A 92 -18.50 -9.25 -2.25
C GLN A 92 -18.28 -8.01 -3.11
N VAL A 93 -19.12 -7.79 -4.12
CA VAL A 93 -19.01 -6.65 -5.03
C VAL A 93 -20.31 -5.85 -5.04
N LYS A 94 -20.22 -4.54 -4.80
CA LYS A 94 -21.39 -3.63 -4.88
C LYS A 94 -21.03 -2.37 -5.68
N PRO A 95 -21.94 -1.82 -6.49
CA PRO A 95 -21.78 -0.51 -7.09
C PRO A 95 -21.68 0.57 -6.02
N VAL A 96 -20.83 1.56 -6.26
CA VAL A 96 -20.65 2.74 -5.42
C VAL A 96 -20.57 3.99 -6.28
N ASP A 97 -20.89 5.14 -5.70
CA ASP A 97 -20.66 6.42 -6.35
C ASP A 97 -19.16 6.70 -6.42
N LYS A 98 -18.72 7.40 -7.48
CA LYS A 98 -17.30 7.71 -7.74
C LYS A 98 -16.61 8.38 -6.54
N ASP A 99 -17.38 9.15 -5.76
CA ASP A 99 -16.90 9.95 -4.63
C ASP A 99 -17.12 9.26 -3.26
N ALA A 100 -17.65 8.03 -3.25
CA ALA A 100 -18.05 7.31 -2.04
C ALA A 100 -16.88 6.66 -1.27
N LYS A 101 -15.81 7.42 -1.00
CA LYS A 101 -14.78 7.18 0.04
C LYS A 101 -13.49 6.48 -0.41
N ASN A 102 -12.45 7.29 -0.62
CA ASN A 102 -11.05 6.96 -0.34
C ASN A 102 -10.69 7.21 1.16
N THR A 103 -11.62 7.64 2.01
CA THR A 103 -11.40 8.13 3.39
C THR A 103 -11.12 7.04 4.44
N LYS A 104 -10.53 5.91 4.07
CA LYS A 104 -9.99 4.92 5.03
C LYS A 104 -8.56 4.49 4.70
N GLN A 105 -7.98 4.93 3.58
CA GLN A 105 -6.62 4.56 3.16
C GLN A 105 -5.56 5.59 3.58
N ASP A 106 -6.01 6.73 4.08
CA ASP A 106 -5.27 7.91 4.54
C ASP A 106 -4.82 7.83 6.01
N LYS A 107 -5.29 6.85 6.80
CA LYS A 107 -4.81 6.67 8.21
C LYS A 107 -3.68 5.66 8.42
N ALA A 108 -3.31 4.87 7.40
CA ALA A 108 -2.19 3.92 7.50
C ALA A 108 -0.97 4.32 6.65
N GLY A 109 -1.14 5.23 5.68
CA GLY A 109 -0.06 5.72 4.81
C GLY A 109 0.82 6.80 5.44
N ASP A 110 0.25 7.65 6.32
CA ASP A 110 1.00 8.73 6.97
C ASP A 110 1.89 8.28 8.14
N VAL A 111 1.72 7.05 8.64
CA VAL A 111 2.52 6.54 9.78
C VAL A 111 3.87 5.96 9.34
N MET A 112 4.09 5.71 8.05
CA MET A 112 5.35 5.14 7.56
C MET A 112 6.39 6.20 7.16
N LEU A 113 5.99 7.44 6.84
CA LEU A 113 6.94 8.50 6.43
C LEU A 113 7.47 9.37 7.58
N ALA A 114 6.98 9.21 8.81
CA ALA A 114 7.43 9.98 9.97
C ALA A 114 8.54 9.31 10.80
N LYS A 115 9.03 8.11 10.42
CA LYS A 115 10.08 7.40 11.19
C LYS A 115 11.50 7.55 10.65
N ASP A 116 11.67 8.11 9.45
CA ASP A 116 13.00 8.33 8.84
C ASP A 116 13.59 9.73 9.09
N SER A 117 12.80 10.65 9.66
CA SER A 117 13.24 12.04 9.89
C SER A 117 13.96 12.26 11.22
N LEU A 118 14.04 11.26 12.10
CA LEU A 118 14.74 11.32 13.41
C LEU A 118 16.16 10.73 13.38
N ALA A 119 16.64 10.25 12.23
CA ALA A 119 17.95 9.61 12.10
C ALA A 119 19.05 10.50 11.50
N LYS A 120 18.77 11.77 11.18
CA LYS A 120 19.76 12.68 10.55
C LYS A 120 20.35 13.74 11.46
N ASP A 121 19.90 13.86 12.71
CA ASP A 121 20.45 14.83 13.68
C ASP A 121 21.42 14.19 14.68
N LYS A 122 21.83 12.93 14.44
CA LYS A 122 22.67 12.15 15.35
C LYS A 122 24.07 11.82 14.81
N LEU A 123 24.51 12.50 13.74
CA LEU A 123 25.83 12.31 13.11
C LEU A 123 26.75 13.54 13.19
N ALA A 124 26.44 14.53 14.04
CA ALA A 124 27.21 15.76 14.19
C ALA A 124 27.75 16.00 15.63
N GLN A 125 27.96 14.94 16.42
CA GLN A 125 28.45 15.04 17.82
C GLN A 125 29.62 14.10 18.14
N ASP A 126 30.41 13.69 17.15
CA ASP A 126 31.51 12.71 17.34
C ASP A 126 32.92 13.23 16.93
N GLU A 127 33.15 14.55 16.94
CA GLU A 127 34.49 15.14 16.75
C GLU A 127 35.02 15.94 17.96
N GLN A 128 34.46 15.76 19.16
CA GLN A 128 35.06 16.29 20.39
C GLN A 128 35.06 15.27 21.52
N LYS A 129 35.97 14.29 21.45
CA LYS A 129 36.46 13.59 22.65
C LYS A 129 37.86 13.03 22.47
N THR A 130 38.90 13.84 22.66
CA THR A 130 40.28 13.35 22.89
C THR A 130 41.14 14.38 23.66
N SER A 131 40.87 14.54 24.97
CA SER A 131 41.78 14.91 26.08
C SER A 131 40.85 15.33 27.23
N GLU A 132 40.80 14.78 28.44
CA GLU A 132 41.65 13.96 29.28
C GLU A 132 40.70 13.35 30.33
N ASN A 133 40.89 12.08 30.70
CA ASN A 133 40.77 11.59 32.09
C ASN A 133 40.72 10.06 32.09
N ASN A 134 41.89 9.48 32.33
CA ASN A 134 42.14 8.24 33.05
C ASN A 134 43.51 8.49 33.72
N GLN A 135 43.83 8.16 34.95
CA GLN A 135 43.20 7.47 36.07
C GLN A 135 44.20 7.64 37.24
N ASP A 136 43.71 7.54 38.47
CA ASP A 136 44.43 7.10 39.66
C ASP A 136 45.78 7.75 40.04
N GLY A 137 45.68 8.62 41.06
CA GLY A 137 46.28 8.34 42.36
C GLY A 137 47.80 8.35 42.49
N THR A 138 48.36 9.46 43.00
CA THR A 138 49.39 9.42 44.07
C THR A 138 49.60 10.80 44.72
N ILE A 139 49.42 10.84 46.04
CA ILE A 139 50.09 11.63 47.10
C ILE A 139 50.38 13.13 46.93
N ASN A 140 49.79 13.93 47.84
CA ASN A 140 50.43 15.11 48.41
C ASN A 140 51.37 14.65 49.54
N LEU A 141 52.69 14.93 49.43
CA LEU A 141 53.53 15.19 50.60
C LEU A 141 54.86 15.89 50.19
N ALA A 142 55.01 17.12 50.68
CA ALA A 142 56.22 17.84 51.11
C ALA A 142 57.55 17.72 50.31
N LEU A 143 58.22 18.85 50.05
CA LEU A 143 59.34 19.31 50.89
C LEU A 143 59.89 20.68 50.43
N GLU A 144 60.28 21.49 51.42
CA GLU A 144 61.15 22.65 51.33
C GLU A 144 62.47 22.36 50.58
N GLN A 145 63.06 23.37 49.92
CA GLN A 145 64.36 23.97 50.31
C GLN A 145 64.86 25.03 49.31
N ASP A 146 65.32 26.14 49.88
CA ASP A 146 66.50 26.96 49.54
C ASP A 146 66.67 27.52 48.11
N LYS A 147 66.47 28.84 47.94
CA LYS A 147 67.55 29.87 48.04
C LYS A 147 67.03 31.28 47.80
#